data_AF-A0A523MPN2-F1
#
_entry.id   AF-A0A523MPN2-F1
#
_cell.length_a   1.000
_cell.length_b   1.000
_cell.length_c   1.000
_cell.angle_alpha   90.00
_cell.angle_beta   90.00
_cell.angle_gamma   90.00
#
_symmetry.space_group_name_H-M   'P 1'
#
loop_
_entity.id
_entity.type
_entity.pdbx_description
1 polymer ?
#
loop_
_entity_poly.entity_id
_entity_poly.type
_entity_poly.pdbx_seq_one_letter_code
_entity_poly.pdbx_strand_id
1 'polypeptide(L)'
;VMVPMGSSLKICLVAAGEADVYPRLGPTSEWDTAAAQAVIENAGGHVVDLAGKRLLYNTRAEVLNPFFIVYGDPAVDWVGVARDG
;
A
#
# COMPACT_ATOMS: atom_id res chain seq x y z
N VAL A 1 16.13 -14.03 2.79
CA VAL A 1 15.35 -14.54 3.94
C VAL A 1 14.01 -13.81 3.92
N MET A 2 12.89 -14.51 4.04
CA MET A 2 11.58 -13.86 4.20
C MET A 2 11.40 -13.49 5.67
N VAL A 3 11.21 -12.20 5.98
CA VAL A 3 10.99 -11.72 7.34
C VAL A 3 9.49 -11.42 7.53
N PRO A 4 8.77 -12.16 8.39
CA PRO A 4 7.37 -11.89 8.67
C PRO A 4 7.23 -10.53 9.37
N MET A 5 6.28 -9.72 8.90
CA MET A 5 6.02 -8.41 9.48
C MET A 5 4.60 -7.92 9.16
N GLY A 6 4.05 -7.10 10.06
CA GLY A 6 2.73 -6.49 9.94
C GLY A 6 2.59 -5.59 8.71
N SER A 7 1.36 -5.40 8.25
CA SER A 7 1.07 -4.59 7.05
C SER A 7 1.48 -3.13 7.22
N SER A 8 1.12 -2.53 8.36
CA SER A 8 1.47 -1.14 8.69
C SER A 8 2.98 -0.90 8.72
N LEU A 9 3.75 -1.84 9.28
CA LEU A 9 5.21 -1.71 9.31
C LEU A 9 5.82 -1.76 7.90
N LYS A 10 5.28 -2.58 6.98
CA LYS A 10 5.73 -2.59 5.58
C LYS A 10 5.48 -1.26 4.88
N ILE A 11 4.33 -0.63 5.14
CA ILE A 11 4.03 0.71 4.62
C ILE A 11 5.02 1.73 5.17
N CYS A 12 5.34 1.66 6.47
CA CYS A 12 6.33 2.55 7.08
C CYS A 12 7.75 2.33 6.54
N LEU A 13 8.14 1.10 6.17
CA LEU A 13 9.44 0.86 5.52
C LEU A 13 9.53 1.55 4.16
N VAL A 14 8.45 1.51 3.36
CA VAL A 14 8.41 2.27 2.10
C VAL A 14 8.48 3.77 2.37
N ALA A 15 7.73 4.27 3.36
CA ALA A 15 7.78 5.68 3.75
C ALA A 15 9.18 6.14 4.22
N ALA A 16 9.95 5.24 4.84
CA ALA A 16 11.32 5.49 5.28
C ALA A 16 12.37 5.37 4.16
N GLY A 17 11.96 4.95 2.95
CA GLY A 17 12.88 4.65 1.85
C GLY A 17 13.70 3.37 2.05
N GLU A 18 13.26 2.49 2.96
CA GLU A 18 13.92 1.20 3.25
C GLU A 18 13.39 0.06 2.35
N ALA A 19 12.32 0.32 1.59
CA ALA A 19 11.78 -0.57 0.58
C ALA A 19 11.16 0.24 -0.58
N ASP A 20 11.27 -0.26 -1.80
CA ASP A 20 10.77 0.46 -2.99
C ASP A 20 9.25 0.33 -3.15
N VAL A 21 8.73 -0.89 -2.93
CA VAL A 21 7.33 -1.25 -3.18
C VAL A 21 6.82 -2.32 -2.21
N TYR A 22 5.54 -2.22 -1.87
CA TYR A 22 4.80 -3.23 -1.13
C TYR A 22 3.45 -3.54 -1.82
N PRO A 23 3.35 -4.63 -2.61
CA PRO A 23 2.08 -5.13 -3.11
C PRO A 23 1.35 -5.93 -2.02
N ARG A 24 0.06 -5.68 -1.82
CA ARG A 24 -0.80 -6.44 -0.91
C ARG A 24 -1.98 -7.07 -1.66
N LEU A 25 -1.79 -8.33 -2.05
CA LEU A 25 -2.74 -9.16 -2.80
C LEU A 25 -3.45 -10.20 -1.90
N GLY A 26 -3.71 -9.82 -0.65
CA GLY A 26 -4.38 -10.67 0.33
C GLY A 26 -5.14 -9.82 1.36
N PRO A 27 -6.12 -10.40 2.07
CA PRO A 27 -7.05 -9.63 2.88
C PRO A 27 -6.33 -8.82 3.97
N THR A 28 -6.81 -7.59 4.17
CA THR A 28 -6.54 -6.70 5.31
C THR A 28 -7.81 -5.94 5.62
N SER A 29 -7.91 -5.42 6.83
CA SER A 29 -8.99 -4.50 7.18
C SER A 29 -8.52 -3.06 7.04
N GLU A 30 -9.44 -2.13 6.85
CA GLU A 30 -9.20 -0.69 6.72
C GLU A 30 -8.29 -0.14 7.84
N TRP A 31 -8.48 -0.61 9.07
CA TRP A 31 -7.66 -0.19 10.22
C TRP A 31 -6.19 -0.67 10.17
N ASP A 32 -5.87 -1.69 9.38
CA ASP A 32 -4.49 -2.16 9.20
C ASP A 32 -3.66 -1.18 8.36
N THR A 33 -4.31 -0.30 7.57
CA THR A 33 -3.66 0.58 6.59
C THR A 33 -3.90 2.06 6.84
N ALA A 34 -5.04 2.47 7.41
CA ALA A 34 -5.43 3.88 7.50
C ALA A 34 -4.37 4.79 8.13
N ALA A 35 -3.81 4.42 9.28
CA ALA A 35 -2.79 5.21 9.96
C ALA A 35 -1.48 5.27 9.15
N ALA A 36 -1.04 4.15 8.59
CA ALA A 36 0.21 4.08 7.84
C ALA A 36 0.10 4.76 6.46
N GLN A 37 -1.08 4.76 5.83
CA GLN A 37 -1.33 5.50 4.61
C GLN A 37 -1.16 7.01 4.83
N ALA A 38 -1.65 7.55 5.95
CA ALA A 38 -1.43 8.94 6.28
C ALA A 38 0.07 9.27 6.41
N VAL A 39 0.87 8.37 7.00
CA VAL A 39 2.33 8.55 7.14
C VAL A 39 3.00 8.58 5.77
N ILE A 40 2.80 7.57 4.92
CA ILE A 40 3.48 7.50 3.62
C ILE A 40 3.04 8.61 2.67
N GLU A 41 1.75 8.99 2.67
CA GLU A 41 1.27 10.09 1.83
C GLU A 41 1.89 11.43 2.25
N ASN A 42 2.13 11.66 3.55
CA ASN A 42 2.88 12.83 4.01
C ASN A 42 4.38 12.76 3.69
N ALA A 43 4.94 11.54 3.57
CA ALA A 43 6.30 11.32 3.07
C ALA A 43 6.41 11.44 1.53
N GLY A 44 5.30 11.69 0.83
CA GLY A 44 5.26 11.84 -0.63
C GLY A 44 5.02 10.54 -1.41
N GLY A 45 4.84 9.41 -0.73
CA GLY A 45 4.50 8.14 -1.36
C GLY A 45 2.99 7.93 -1.54
N HIS A 46 2.63 6.75 -2.04
CA HIS A 46 1.28 6.46 -2.51
C HIS A 46 0.77 5.11 -1.98
N VAL A 47 -0.53 5.04 -1.73
CA VAL A 47 -1.27 3.79 -1.49
C VAL A 47 -2.45 3.77 -2.47
N VAL A 48 -2.39 2.88 -3.45
CA VAL A 48 -3.36 2.84 -4.56
C VAL A 48 -3.94 1.44 -4.75
N ASP A 49 -5.17 1.36 -5.23
CA ASP A 49 -5.76 0.11 -5.69
C ASP A 49 -5.10 -0.37 -7.01
N LEU A 50 -5.49 -1.55 -7.47
CA LEU A 50 -5.00 -2.08 -8.74
C LEU A 50 -5.47 -1.28 -9.95
N ALA A 51 -6.33 -0.26 -9.82
CA ALA A 51 -6.68 0.67 -10.89
C ALA A 51 -5.81 1.95 -10.85
N GLY A 52 -4.87 2.06 -9.90
CA GLY A 52 -4.05 3.26 -9.67
C GLY A 52 -4.78 4.37 -8.94
N LYS A 53 -5.98 4.11 -8.38
CA LYS A 53 -6.74 5.08 -7.60
C LYS A 53 -6.31 5.01 -6.14
N ARG A 54 -6.19 6.17 -5.49
CA ARG A 54 -5.90 6.26 -4.06
C ARG A 54 -6.84 5.35 -3.25
N LEU A 55 -6.28 4.59 -2.32
CA LEU A 55 -7.04 3.74 -1.42
C LEU A 55 -7.94 4.61 -0.52
N LEU A 56 -9.23 4.29 -0.48
CA LEU A 56 -10.25 5.02 0.28
C LEU A 56 -10.81 4.17 1.41
N TYR A 57 -11.30 4.84 2.44
CA TYR A 57 -11.83 4.25 3.67
C TYR A 57 -13.28 4.65 3.87
N ASN A 58 -14.07 3.80 4.55
CA ASN A 58 -15.49 4.06 4.85
C ASN A 58 -16.32 4.37 3.58
N THR A 59 -16.07 3.62 2.50
CA THR A 59 -16.77 3.76 1.21
C THR A 59 -17.61 2.54 0.81
N ARG A 60 -17.54 1.45 1.58
CA ARG A 60 -18.21 0.18 1.33
C ARG A 60 -18.84 -0.33 2.63
N ALA A 61 -19.72 -1.33 2.50
CA ALA A 61 -20.30 -1.98 3.68
C ALA A 61 -19.27 -2.85 4.41
N GLU A 62 -18.34 -3.45 3.66
CA GLU A 62 -17.25 -4.24 4.20
C GLU A 62 -16.06 -3.36 4.60
N VAL A 63 -15.46 -3.68 5.75
CA VAL A 63 -14.24 -3.06 6.25
C VAL A 63 -12.96 -3.66 5.66
N LEU A 64 -13.08 -4.51 4.64
CA LEU A 64 -11.93 -5.14 3.98
C LEU A 64 -11.39 -4.23 2.87
N ASN A 65 -10.08 -4.06 2.87
CA ASN A 65 -9.38 -3.37 1.79
C ASN A 65 -9.47 -4.19 0.49
N PRO A 66 -9.57 -3.53 -0.68
CA PRO A 66 -9.25 -4.17 -1.95
C PRO A 66 -7.76 -4.54 -2.00
N PHE A 67 -7.32 -5.20 -3.07
CA PHE A 67 -5.89 -5.28 -3.35
C PHE A 67 -5.32 -3.88 -3.61
N PHE A 68 -4.13 -3.64 -3.05
CA PHE A 68 -3.47 -2.34 -3.13
C PHE A 68 -1.96 -2.49 -3.28
N ILE A 69 -1.34 -1.41 -3.71
CA ILE A 69 0.10 -1.28 -3.91
C ILE A 69 0.54 -0.02 -3.19
N VAL A 70 1.69 -0.12 -2.51
CA VAL A 70 2.32 0.98 -1.79
C VAL A 70 3.69 1.23 -2.40
N TYR A 71 4.01 2.47 -2.76
CA TYR A 71 5.30 2.82 -3.35
C TYR A 71 5.69 4.27 -3.04
N GLY A 72 6.99 4.54 -3.01
CA GLY A 72 7.53 5.88 -2.78
C GLY A 72 7.88 6.63 -4.08
N ASP A 73 8.37 5.94 -5.10
CA ASP A 73 8.82 6.55 -6.36
C ASP A 73 7.75 6.44 -7.46
N PRO A 74 7.11 7.56 -7.88
CA PRO A 74 6.13 7.55 -8.95
C PRO A 74 6.74 7.50 -10.37
N ALA A 75 8.07 7.55 -10.52
CA ALA A 75 8.73 7.44 -11.83
C ALA A 75 8.68 6.02 -12.41
N VAL A 76 8.36 5.01 -11.59
CA VAL A 76 8.21 3.61 -11.99
C VAL A 76 6.73 3.23 -12.01
N ASP A 77 6.28 2.53 -13.05
CA ASP A 77 4.92 2.00 -13.14
C ASP A 77 4.73 0.75 -12.27
N TRP A 78 4.75 0.95 -10.95
CA TRP A 78 4.55 -0.14 -9.98
C TRP A 78 3.19 -0.84 -10.13
N VAL A 79 2.18 -0.12 -10.62
CA VAL A 79 0.83 -0.68 -10.83
C VAL A 79 0.84 -1.65 -12.02
N GLY A 80 1.48 -1.28 -13.12
CA GLY A 80 1.70 -2.18 -14.27
C GLY A 80 2.51 -3.41 -13.87
N VAL A 81 3.65 -3.23 -13.19
CA VAL A 81 4.52 -4.33 -12.75
C VAL A 81 3.76 -5.35 -11.88
N ALA A 82 2.89 -4.89 -10.97
CA ALA A 82 2.13 -5.77 -10.09
C ALA A 82 0.91 -6.45 -10.77
N ARG A 83 0.45 -5.94 -11.93
CA ARG A 83 -0.62 -6.58 -12.72
C ARG A 83 -0.09 -7.67 -13.64
N ASP A 84 1.13 -7.49 -14.14
CA ASP A 84 1.72 -8.33 -15.19
C ASP A 84 2.64 -9.44 -14.65
N GLY A 85 2.98 -9.42 -13.35
CA GLY A 85 3.80 -10.42 -12.66
C GLY A 85 3.00 -11.46 -11.91
#